data_AF-A0A7C2RPU8-F1
#
_entry.id   AF-A0A7C2RPU8-F1
#
_cell.length_a   1.000
_cell.length_b   1.000
_cell.length_c   1.000
_cell.angle_alpha   90.00
_cell.angle_beta   90.00
_cell.angle_gamma   90.00
#
_symmetry.space_group_name_H-M   'P 1'
#
loop_
_entity.id
_entity.type
_entity.pdbx_description
1 polymer ?
#
loop_
_entity_poly.entity_id
_entity_poly.type
_entity_poly.pdbx_seq_one_letter_code
_entity_poly.pdbx_strand_id
1 'polypeptide(L)'
;FLVIEVFGRYAGFTAMLPTMAGAADRCVIPEYPFELEHLLELLIYDRNHHPSNYAVVLVSEGATMTHHEEMSFESEEKDQYGHRKLGGIGDKVAAVLKDLSPKFNQGRRINVVNQRLGYLVRCGDPDALDSIVPMAFGNLALDLVLSRTSGRLISLRNGCYDNVSIDVVVGRKKVVDVHKYYNTDRLRPKYETFMRQPLFIMTSDV
;
A
#
# COMPACT_ATOMS: atom_id res chain seq x y z
N PHE A 1 -3.79 13.25 -14.36
CA PHE A 1 -3.34 12.21 -13.43
C PHE A 1 -4.54 11.56 -12.77
N LEU A 2 -4.43 10.29 -12.43
CA LEU A 2 -5.37 9.59 -11.56
C LEU A 2 -4.64 9.31 -10.24
N VAL A 3 -5.14 9.90 -9.15
CA VAL A 3 -4.64 9.66 -7.79
C VAL A 3 -5.62 8.71 -7.12
N ILE A 4 -5.12 7.59 -6.62
CA ILE A 4 -5.95 6.57 -5.97
C ILE A 4 -5.45 6.41 -4.54
N GLU A 5 -6.26 6.83 -3.57
CA GLU A 5 -6.00 6.60 -2.15
C GLU A 5 -6.43 5.19 -1.75
N VAL A 6 -5.51 4.43 -1.18
CA VAL A 6 -5.72 3.07 -0.67
C VAL A 6 -5.39 3.00 0.82
N PHE A 7 -5.95 2.01 1.51
CA PHE A 7 -5.58 1.74 2.90
C PHE A 7 -4.10 1.39 3.02
N GLY A 8 -3.54 1.47 4.22
CA GLY A 8 -2.10 1.27 4.44
C GLY A 8 -1.57 2.30 5.42
N ARG A 9 -2.08 2.25 6.65
CA ARG A 9 -1.73 3.21 7.71
C ARG A 9 -0.27 3.13 8.16
N TYR A 10 0.24 1.91 8.34
CA TYR A 10 1.59 1.68 8.87
C TYR A 10 2.48 0.89 7.91
N ALA A 11 1.89 0.31 6.86
CA ALA A 11 2.63 -0.47 5.88
C ALA A 11 2.03 -0.30 4.48
N GLY A 12 2.89 -0.22 3.47
CA GLY A 12 2.54 0.12 2.09
C GLY A 12 2.20 -1.04 1.16
N PHE A 13 2.04 -2.27 1.65
CA PHE A 13 1.84 -3.46 0.79
C PHE A 13 0.69 -3.34 -0.21
N THR A 14 -0.35 -2.63 0.18
CA THR A 14 -1.60 -2.38 -0.56
C THR A 14 -1.44 -1.38 -1.69
N ALA A 15 -0.43 -0.51 -1.64
CA ALA A 15 -0.01 0.30 -2.77
C ALA A 15 1.06 -0.44 -3.60
N MET A 16 1.98 -1.14 -2.93
CA MET A 16 3.10 -1.85 -3.59
C MET A 16 2.64 -2.98 -4.51
N LEU A 17 1.78 -3.89 -4.04
CA LEU A 17 1.39 -5.07 -4.80
C LEU A 17 0.60 -4.72 -6.07
N PRO A 18 -0.42 -3.83 -6.05
CA PRO A 18 -1.10 -3.44 -7.29
C PRO A 18 -0.19 -2.66 -8.24
N THR A 19 0.69 -1.78 -7.76
CA THR A 19 1.68 -1.11 -8.62
C THR A 19 2.65 -2.12 -9.24
N MET A 20 3.05 -3.16 -8.50
CA MET A 20 3.86 -4.24 -9.06
C MET A 20 3.11 -4.99 -10.17
N ALA A 21 1.81 -5.21 -10.00
CA ALA A 21 0.93 -5.85 -10.98
C ALA A 21 0.56 -4.94 -12.18
N GLY A 22 1.00 -3.67 -12.18
CA GLY A 22 0.75 -2.72 -13.26
C GLY A 22 -0.54 -1.91 -13.13
N ALA A 23 -1.21 -1.94 -11.97
CA ALA A 23 -2.41 -1.13 -11.73
C ALA A 23 -2.12 0.38 -11.60
N ALA A 24 -0.86 0.75 -11.34
CA ALA A 24 -0.42 2.13 -11.28
C ALA A 24 1.02 2.28 -11.79
N ASP A 25 1.36 3.47 -12.29
CA ASP A 25 2.71 3.79 -12.75
C ASP A 25 3.66 4.03 -11.57
N ARG A 26 3.12 4.62 -10.49
CA ARG A 26 3.83 5.00 -9.27
C ARG A 26 3.04 4.62 -8.03
N CYS A 27 3.72 4.46 -6.90
CA CYS A 27 3.09 4.41 -5.60
C CYS A 27 3.89 5.19 -4.57
N VAL A 28 3.23 5.66 -3.52
CA VAL A 28 3.85 6.23 -2.34
C VAL A 28 3.35 5.51 -1.09
N ILE A 29 4.27 5.21 -0.18
CA ILE A 29 4.06 4.30 0.94
C ILE A 29 4.37 4.98 2.29
N PRO A 30 3.82 4.49 3.41
CA PRO A 30 4.10 5.05 4.74
C PRO A 30 5.57 4.95 5.16
N GLU A 31 6.29 3.94 4.68
CA GLU A 31 7.67 3.67 5.07
C GLU A 31 8.69 4.66 4.47
N TYR A 32 8.30 5.45 3.47
CA TYR A 32 9.19 6.38 2.79
C TYR A 32 8.49 7.72 2.53
N PRO A 33 8.85 8.80 3.25
CA PRO A 33 8.41 10.14 2.93
C PRO A 33 8.85 10.52 1.52
N PHE A 34 7.92 11.02 0.70
CA PHE A 34 8.20 11.34 -0.70
C PHE A 34 8.22 12.85 -0.96
N GLU A 35 9.04 13.27 -1.92
CA GLU A 35 9.02 14.63 -2.45
C GLU A 35 7.92 14.77 -3.50
N LEU A 36 7.08 15.78 -3.34
CA LEU A 36 5.95 15.99 -4.24
C LEU A 36 6.39 16.43 -5.64
N GLU A 37 7.41 17.28 -5.74
CA GLU A 37 7.96 17.73 -7.03
C GLU A 37 8.58 16.55 -7.79
N HIS A 38 9.32 15.68 -7.09
CA HIS A 38 9.85 14.45 -7.66
C HIS A 38 8.75 13.51 -8.17
N LEU A 39 7.69 13.31 -7.38
CA LEU A 39 6.53 12.54 -7.83
C LEU A 39 5.88 13.15 -9.08
N LEU A 40 5.74 14.49 -9.13
CA LEU A 40 5.16 15.19 -10.25
C LEU A 40 5.99 15.01 -11.53
N GLU A 41 7.31 15.14 -11.46
CA GLU A 41 8.21 14.90 -12.58
C GLU A 41 8.04 13.49 -13.15
N LEU A 42 8.04 12.48 -12.27
CA LEU A 42 7.84 11.09 -12.65
C LEU A 42 6.47 10.86 -13.30
N LEU A 43 5.40 11.45 -12.76
CA LEU A 43 4.06 11.31 -13.33
C LEU A 43 3.92 12.02 -14.68
N ILE A 44 4.57 13.16 -14.88
CA ILE A 44 4.62 13.83 -16.19
C ILE A 44 5.36 12.96 -17.19
N TYR A 45 6.50 12.39 -16.79
CA TYR A 45 7.25 11.46 -17.60
C TYR A 45 6.36 10.28 -18.05
N ASP A 46 5.71 9.59 -17.11
CA ASP A 46 4.85 8.44 -17.42
C ASP A 46 3.69 8.86 -18.34
N ARG A 47 3.03 9.97 -18.00
CA ARG A 47 1.89 10.50 -18.74
C ARG A 47 2.22 10.84 -20.19
N ASN A 48 3.42 11.36 -20.46
CA ASN A 48 3.87 11.73 -21.80
C ASN A 48 4.30 10.53 -22.64
N HIS A 49 4.68 9.43 -22.00
CA HIS A 49 5.04 8.17 -22.66
C HIS A 49 3.85 7.19 -22.77
N HIS A 50 2.71 7.51 -22.14
CA HIS A 50 1.49 6.73 -22.25
C HIS A 50 0.65 7.17 -23.47
N PRO A 51 0.24 6.26 -24.39
CA PRO A 51 -0.53 6.62 -25.60
C PRO A 51 -1.80 7.41 -25.29
N SER A 52 -2.50 7.00 -24.23
CA SER A 52 -3.72 7.66 -23.75
C SER A 52 -3.48 8.86 -22.84
N ASN A 53 -2.24 9.33 -22.71
CA ASN A 53 -1.93 10.60 -22.06
C ASN A 53 -2.40 10.69 -20.59
N TYR A 54 -2.23 9.61 -19.82
CA TYR A 54 -2.50 9.59 -18.38
C TYR A 54 -1.38 8.90 -17.61
N ALA A 55 -1.31 9.17 -16.31
CA ALA A 55 -0.48 8.45 -15.35
C ALA A 55 -1.29 8.27 -14.06
N VAL A 56 -1.06 7.15 -13.40
CA VAL A 56 -1.76 6.70 -12.20
C VAL A 56 -0.77 6.58 -11.04
N VAL A 57 -1.15 7.13 -9.89
CA VAL A 57 -0.41 6.97 -8.62
C VAL A 57 -1.31 6.37 -7.56
N LEU A 58 -0.81 5.32 -6.89
CA LEU A 58 -1.40 4.79 -5.66
C LEU A 58 -0.79 5.48 -4.45
N VAL A 59 -1.64 6.01 -3.57
CA VAL A 59 -1.24 6.72 -2.35
C VAL A 59 -1.76 5.95 -1.15
N SER A 60 -0.88 5.36 -0.35
CA SER A 60 -1.29 4.79 0.93
C SER A 60 -1.78 5.89 1.88
N GLU A 61 -2.85 5.64 2.63
CA GLU A 61 -3.43 6.60 3.60
C GLU A 61 -2.43 7.08 4.68
N GLY A 62 -1.41 6.26 4.99
CA GLY A 62 -0.34 6.59 5.92
C GLY A 62 0.89 7.24 5.29
N ALA A 63 0.89 7.52 3.98
CA ALA A 63 2.00 8.17 3.31
C ALA A 63 2.19 9.61 3.80
N THR A 64 3.45 10.05 3.85
CA THR A 64 3.85 11.40 4.29
C THR A 64 4.72 12.07 3.23
N MET A 65 4.71 13.40 3.19
CA MET A 65 5.57 14.19 2.30
C MET A 65 6.76 14.70 3.11
N THR A 66 7.97 14.77 2.55
CA THR A 66 9.19 15.11 3.32
C THR A 66 9.12 16.45 4.06
N HIS A 67 8.40 17.43 3.52
CA HIS A 67 8.22 18.76 4.15
C HIS A 67 6.92 18.90 4.96
N HIS A 68 6.21 17.79 5.20
CA HIS A 68 5.02 17.73 6.04
C HIS A 68 5.19 16.61 7.08
N GLU A 69 5.56 16.97 8.30
CA GLU A 69 5.91 15.99 9.35
C GLU A 69 4.70 15.20 9.89
N GLU A 70 3.47 15.64 9.64
CA GLU A 70 2.27 14.99 10.18
C GLU A 70 1.48 14.19 9.13
N MET A 71 1.08 12.97 9.51
CA MET A 71 0.09 12.18 8.77
C MET A 71 -1.20 12.98 8.56
N SER A 72 -1.82 12.83 7.39
CA SER A 72 -3.08 13.51 7.09
C SER A 72 -4.25 12.81 7.77
N PHE A 73 -4.92 13.53 8.67
CA PHE A 73 -6.13 13.07 9.34
C PHE A 73 -7.37 13.66 8.65
N GLU A 74 -8.39 12.82 8.44
CA GLU A 74 -9.67 13.22 7.84
C GLU A 74 -10.54 13.99 8.86
N SER A 75 -10.42 13.65 10.15
CA SER A 75 -11.08 14.33 11.26
C SER A 75 -10.27 14.21 12.55
N GLU A 76 -10.49 15.12 13.52
CA GLU A 76 -9.93 15.01 14.87
C GLU A 76 -10.66 13.97 15.73
N GLU A 77 -11.81 13.47 15.27
CA GLU A 77 -12.58 12.45 15.94
C GLU A 77 -11.78 11.14 16.02
N LYS A 78 -11.61 10.64 17.23
CA LYS A 78 -11.10 9.31 17.50
C LYS A 78 -12.25 8.32 17.31
N ASP A 79 -12.00 7.23 16.61
CA ASP A 79 -12.93 6.12 16.56
C ASP A 79 -13.17 5.52 17.97
N GLN A 80 -14.11 4.59 18.06
CA GLN A 80 -14.45 3.86 19.28
C GLN A 80 -13.30 3.06 19.92
N TYR A 81 -12.16 2.94 19.23
CA TYR A 81 -10.94 2.28 19.69
C TYR A 81 -9.79 3.29 19.98
N GLY A 82 -10.07 4.59 19.92
CA GLY A 82 -9.12 5.66 20.24
C GLY A 82 -8.20 6.06 19.08
N HIS A 83 -8.39 5.52 17.87
CA HIS A 83 -7.58 5.84 16.70
C HIS A 83 -8.16 7.02 15.93
N ARG A 84 -7.32 8.03 15.66
CA ARG A 84 -7.68 9.12 14.72
C ARG A 84 -7.89 8.54 13.32
N LYS A 85 -8.93 8.99 12.62
CA LYS A 85 -9.25 8.56 11.26
C LYS A 85 -8.27 9.17 10.27
N LEU A 86 -7.45 8.32 9.65
CA LEU A 86 -6.56 8.72 8.56
C LEU A 86 -7.34 8.80 7.25
N GLY A 87 -6.88 9.67 6.36
CA GLY A 87 -7.46 9.83 5.03
C GLY A 87 -7.26 11.24 4.48
N GLY A 88 -7.52 11.40 3.19
CA GLY A 88 -7.44 12.68 2.51
C GLY A 88 -6.02 13.12 2.12
N ILE A 89 -5.01 12.26 2.31
CA ILE A 89 -3.68 12.49 1.73
C ILE A 89 -3.76 12.47 0.21
N GLY A 90 -4.60 11.62 -0.38
CA GLY A 90 -4.85 11.58 -1.82
C GLY A 90 -5.45 12.89 -2.33
N ASP A 91 -6.36 13.50 -1.58
CA ASP A 91 -6.94 14.82 -1.90
C ASP A 91 -5.88 15.92 -1.89
N LYS A 92 -5.03 15.94 -0.85
CA LYS A 92 -3.92 16.89 -0.73
C LYS A 92 -2.93 16.73 -1.87
N VAL A 93 -2.49 15.49 -2.14
CA VAL A 93 -1.62 15.16 -3.28
C VAL A 93 -2.26 15.65 -4.58
N ALA A 94 -3.53 15.33 -4.82
CA ALA A 94 -4.22 15.70 -6.05
C ALA A 94 -4.32 17.21 -6.24
N ALA A 95 -4.64 17.96 -5.18
CA ALA A 95 -4.71 19.42 -5.20
C ALA A 95 -3.36 20.02 -5.57
N VAL A 96 -2.29 19.61 -4.87
CA VAL A 96 -0.96 20.21 -5.09
C VAL A 96 -0.37 19.77 -6.44
N LEU A 97 -0.58 18.54 -6.90
CA LEU A 97 -0.20 18.12 -8.26
C LEU A 97 -0.88 18.98 -9.33
N LYS A 98 -2.17 19.30 -9.15
CA LYS A 98 -2.92 20.15 -10.09
C LYS A 98 -2.35 21.57 -10.13
N ASP A 99 -1.92 22.11 -8.99
CA ASP A 99 -1.38 23.46 -8.88
C ASP A 99 0.06 23.59 -9.35
N LEU A 100 0.90 22.58 -9.08
CA LEU A 100 2.30 22.57 -9.50
C LEU A 100 2.48 22.13 -10.96
N SER A 101 1.54 21.39 -11.54
CA SER A 101 1.66 20.87 -12.91
C SER A 101 2.08 21.89 -13.98
N PRO A 102 1.61 23.16 -14.00
CA PRO A 102 2.03 24.12 -15.01
C PRO A 102 3.54 24.40 -15.00
N LYS A 103 4.19 24.36 -13.83
CA LYS A 103 5.65 24.59 -13.71
C LYS A 103 6.46 23.53 -14.46
N PHE A 104 5.98 22.30 -14.47
CA PHE A 104 6.67 21.14 -15.05
C PHE A 104 6.08 20.70 -16.40
N ASN A 105 4.96 21.29 -16.83
CA ASN A 105 4.23 20.93 -18.05
C ASN A 105 4.02 22.12 -18.99
N GLN A 106 5.10 22.87 -19.28
CA GLN A 106 5.11 23.96 -20.27
C GLN A 106 4.00 25.01 -20.05
N GLY A 107 3.70 25.35 -18.80
CA GLY A 107 2.65 26.31 -18.44
C GLY A 107 1.23 25.76 -18.54
N ARG A 108 1.03 24.50 -18.94
CA ARG A 108 -0.29 23.88 -19.08
C ARG A 108 -0.66 23.07 -17.85
N ARG A 109 -1.84 23.35 -17.30
CA ARG A 109 -2.37 22.60 -16.17
C ARG A 109 -2.78 21.18 -16.57
N ILE A 110 -2.46 20.20 -15.74
CA ILE A 110 -2.92 18.82 -15.91
C ILE A 110 -4.12 18.59 -14.99
N ASN A 111 -5.21 18.06 -15.56
CA ASN A 111 -6.37 17.66 -14.77
C ASN A 111 -6.02 16.45 -13.89
N VAL A 112 -6.47 16.49 -12.64
CA VAL A 112 -6.27 15.42 -11.67
C VAL A 112 -7.63 14.91 -11.22
N VAL A 113 -7.84 13.61 -11.35
CA VAL A 113 -8.97 12.88 -10.78
C VAL A 113 -8.45 12.16 -9.55
N ASN A 114 -9.20 12.23 -8.46
CA ASN A 114 -8.87 11.56 -7.22
C ASN A 114 -9.99 10.59 -6.84
N GLN A 115 -9.61 9.40 -6.39
CA GLN A 115 -10.52 8.36 -5.93
C GLN A 115 -10.03 7.77 -4.62
N ARG A 116 -10.89 7.73 -3.61
CA ARG A 116 -10.61 7.03 -2.35
C ARG A 116 -11.27 5.67 -2.39
N LEU A 117 -10.48 4.60 -2.38
CA LEU A 117 -11.02 3.24 -2.50
C LEU A 117 -11.31 2.57 -1.15
N GLY A 118 -11.13 3.27 -0.02
CA GLY A 118 -11.13 2.74 1.35
C GLY A 118 -12.13 1.61 1.64
N TYR A 119 -13.43 1.82 1.43
CA TYR A 119 -14.44 0.77 1.63
C TYR A 119 -14.52 -0.19 0.44
N LEU A 120 -14.42 0.30 -0.79
CA LEU A 120 -14.61 -0.52 -2.01
C LEU A 120 -13.66 -1.73 -2.07
N VAL A 121 -12.42 -1.57 -1.60
CA VAL A 121 -11.42 -2.66 -1.56
C VAL A 121 -11.61 -3.62 -0.39
N ARG A 122 -12.57 -3.38 0.51
CA ARG A 122 -12.89 -4.23 1.67
C ARG A 122 -14.26 -4.90 1.56
N CYS A 123 -15.07 -4.52 0.57
CA CYS A 123 -16.43 -5.04 0.37
C CYS A 123 -16.56 -5.94 -0.86
N GLY A 124 -15.49 -6.15 -1.61
CA GLY A 124 -15.49 -7.00 -2.81
C GLY A 124 -15.53 -8.48 -2.48
N ASP A 125 -15.97 -9.28 -3.45
CA ASP A 125 -15.88 -10.74 -3.35
C ASP A 125 -14.41 -11.17 -3.32
N PRO A 126 -14.03 -12.15 -2.48
CA PRO A 126 -12.67 -12.66 -2.43
C PRO A 126 -12.32 -13.37 -3.75
N ASP A 127 -11.04 -13.30 -4.12
CA ASP A 127 -10.52 -14.13 -5.21
C ASP A 127 -10.31 -15.59 -4.76
N ALA A 128 -9.74 -16.41 -5.64
CA ALA A 128 -9.48 -17.82 -5.34
C ALA A 128 -8.53 -18.02 -4.14
N LEU A 129 -7.48 -17.20 -4.01
CA LEU A 129 -6.53 -17.30 -2.90
C LEU A 129 -7.17 -16.80 -1.60
N ASP A 130 -7.86 -15.67 -1.65
CA ASP A 130 -8.60 -15.10 -0.52
C ASP A 130 -9.80 -15.98 -0.10
N SER A 131 -10.20 -16.95 -0.93
CA SER A 131 -11.18 -17.99 -0.57
C SER A 131 -10.53 -19.22 0.08
N ILE A 132 -9.39 -19.68 -0.47
CA ILE A 132 -8.71 -20.89 0.00
C ILE A 132 -8.03 -20.67 1.35
N VAL A 133 -7.35 -19.53 1.53
CA VAL A 133 -6.53 -19.27 2.73
C VAL A 133 -7.38 -19.23 4.01
N PRO A 134 -8.52 -18.50 4.08
CA PRO A 134 -9.36 -18.50 5.28
C PRO A 134 -9.96 -19.88 5.61
N MET A 135 -10.32 -20.66 4.58
CA MET A 135 -10.79 -22.03 4.77
C MET A 135 -9.71 -22.91 5.42
N ALA A 136 -8.48 -22.86 4.91
CA ALA A 136 -7.35 -23.58 5.48
C ALA A 136 -7.03 -23.11 6.91
N PHE A 137 -7.02 -21.79 7.13
CA PHE A 137 -6.77 -21.20 8.44
C PHE A 137 -7.82 -21.63 9.46
N GLY A 138 -9.10 -21.65 9.09
CA GLY A 138 -10.20 -22.08 9.94
C GLY A 138 -10.08 -23.56 10.34
N ASN A 139 -9.79 -24.44 9.39
CA ASN A 139 -9.61 -25.88 9.66
C ASN A 139 -8.39 -26.14 10.56
N LEU A 140 -7.25 -25.52 10.28
CA LEU A 140 -6.04 -25.67 11.10
C LEU A 140 -6.24 -25.11 12.51
N ALA A 141 -7.00 -24.01 12.66
CA ALA A 141 -7.34 -23.48 13.97
C ALA A 141 -8.25 -24.46 14.74
N LEU A 142 -9.21 -25.09 14.07
CA LEU A 142 -10.05 -26.12 14.67
C LEU A 142 -9.24 -27.35 15.12
N ASP A 143 -8.28 -27.80 14.30
CA ASP A 143 -7.39 -28.92 14.65
C ASP A 143 -6.58 -28.63 15.92
N LEU A 144 -6.10 -27.40 16.11
CA LEU A 144 -5.42 -26.98 17.34
C LEU A 144 -6.35 -27.01 18.56
N VAL A 145 -7.61 -26.61 18.40
CA VAL A 145 -8.61 -26.67 19.48
C VAL A 145 -8.90 -28.13 19.86
N LEU A 146 -9.07 -29.00 18.86
CA LEU A 146 -9.29 -30.43 19.09
C LEU A 146 -8.08 -31.10 19.77
N SER A 147 -6.86 -30.66 19.46
CA SER A 147 -5.64 -31.10 20.14
C SER A 147 -5.41 -30.46 21.51
N ARG A 148 -6.36 -29.63 22.00
CA ARG A 148 -6.27 -28.87 23.26
C ARG A 148 -5.07 -27.93 23.32
N THR A 149 -4.62 -27.45 22.17
CA THR A 149 -3.51 -26.48 22.05
C THR A 149 -4.09 -25.08 21.90
N SER A 150 -3.83 -24.20 22.87
CA SER A 150 -4.30 -22.81 22.90
C SER A 150 -3.14 -21.81 22.84
N GLY A 151 -3.45 -20.52 22.68
CA GLY A 151 -2.44 -19.45 22.62
C GLY A 151 -1.64 -19.41 21.32
N ARG A 152 -2.17 -19.97 20.24
CA ARG A 152 -1.52 -20.05 18.92
C ARG A 152 -2.30 -19.29 17.86
N LEU A 153 -1.60 -18.70 16.90
CA LEU A 153 -2.15 -18.05 15.70
C LEU A 153 -1.72 -18.84 14.47
N ILE A 154 -2.68 -19.20 13.60
CA ILE A 154 -2.36 -19.78 12.28
C ILE A 154 -1.72 -18.71 11.41
N SER A 155 -0.65 -19.08 10.71
CA SER A 155 0.16 -18.19 9.90
C SER A 155 0.57 -18.87 8.59
N LEU A 156 0.96 -18.06 7.61
CA LEU A 156 1.58 -18.54 6.38
C LEU A 156 3.04 -18.06 6.37
N ARG A 157 3.98 -18.99 6.35
CA ARG A 157 5.42 -18.72 6.35
C ARG A 157 6.09 -19.45 5.21
N ASN A 158 6.81 -18.71 4.36
CA ASN A 158 7.51 -19.26 3.19
C ASN A 158 6.59 -20.10 2.26
N GLY A 159 5.32 -19.72 2.14
CA GLY A 159 4.33 -20.45 1.34
C GLY A 159 3.77 -21.72 1.99
N CYS A 160 4.14 -22.01 3.25
CA CYS A 160 3.61 -23.12 4.02
C CYS A 160 2.72 -22.62 5.16
N TYR A 161 1.64 -23.35 5.44
CA TYR A 161 0.83 -23.10 6.63
C TYR A 161 1.58 -23.54 7.88
N ASP A 162 1.56 -22.70 8.91
CA ASP A 162 2.23 -22.92 10.20
C ASP A 162 1.38 -22.29 11.31
N ASN A 163 1.79 -22.44 12.56
CA ASN A 163 1.21 -21.73 13.69
C ASN A 163 2.30 -21.19 14.61
N VAL A 164 2.07 -20.01 15.20
CA VAL A 164 3.02 -19.32 16.07
C VAL A 164 2.38 -19.00 17.42
N SER A 165 3.19 -18.83 18.47
CA SER A 165 2.65 -18.34 19.75
C SER A 165 2.13 -16.92 19.57
N ILE A 166 0.98 -16.61 20.18
CA ILE A 166 0.41 -15.27 20.11
C ILE A 166 1.35 -14.21 20.70
N ASP A 167 2.19 -14.58 21.66
CA ASP A 167 3.20 -13.68 22.26
C ASP A 167 4.20 -13.14 21.22
N VAL A 168 4.51 -13.92 20.18
CA VAL A 168 5.43 -13.52 19.11
C VAL A 168 4.81 -12.43 18.24
N VAL A 169 3.48 -12.43 18.11
CA VAL A 169 2.73 -11.52 17.22
C VAL A 169 2.62 -10.11 17.79
N VAL A 170 2.69 -9.96 19.12
CA VAL A 170 2.61 -8.66 19.80
C VAL A 170 3.89 -7.83 19.64
N GLY A 171 5.01 -8.45 19.25
CA GLY A 171 6.32 -7.81 19.22
C GLY A 171 6.57 -6.91 18.01
N ARG A 172 6.65 -7.48 16.81
CA ARG A 172 7.18 -6.79 15.62
C ARG A 172 6.12 -6.57 14.55
N LYS A 173 5.97 -5.31 14.13
CA LYS A 173 5.14 -4.97 12.97
C LYS A 173 5.84 -5.36 11.69
N LYS A 174 5.08 -5.93 10.76
CA LYS A 174 5.51 -6.21 9.39
C LYS A 174 5.36 -4.94 8.54
N VAL A 175 6.46 -4.46 7.98
CA VAL A 175 6.53 -3.26 7.13
C VAL A 175 7.31 -3.58 5.87
N VAL A 176 7.15 -2.77 4.82
CA VAL A 176 7.92 -2.90 3.58
C VAL A 176 9.38 -2.58 3.87
N ASP A 177 10.27 -3.50 3.52
CA ASP A 177 11.70 -3.20 3.45
C ASP A 177 11.96 -2.30 2.24
N VAL A 178 12.15 -1.01 2.50
CA VAL A 178 12.37 0.02 1.47
C VAL A 178 13.61 -0.30 0.63
N HIS A 179 14.71 -0.68 1.27
CA HIS A 179 15.96 -0.96 0.56
C HIS A 179 15.83 -2.16 -0.35
N LYS A 180 15.08 -3.19 0.05
CA LYS A 180 14.92 -4.42 -0.72
C LYS A 180 13.85 -4.33 -1.79
N TYR A 181 12.70 -3.71 -1.50
CA TYR A 181 11.52 -3.82 -2.36
C TYR A 181 11.09 -2.52 -3.04
N TYR A 182 11.52 -1.36 -2.56
CA TYR A 182 11.05 -0.08 -3.07
C TYR A 182 12.17 0.70 -3.76
N ASN A 183 11.91 1.18 -4.97
CA ASN A 183 12.81 2.08 -5.67
C ASN A 183 12.42 3.52 -5.31
N THR A 184 13.23 4.18 -4.48
CA THR A 184 13.01 5.56 -4.01
C THR A 184 13.12 6.59 -5.13
N ASP A 185 13.99 6.34 -6.11
CA ASP A 185 14.19 7.25 -7.25
C ASP A 185 13.03 7.19 -8.24
N ARG A 186 12.36 6.03 -8.34
CA ARG A 186 11.26 5.78 -9.27
C ARG A 186 9.90 5.72 -8.61
N LEU A 187 9.81 5.82 -7.28
CA LEU A 187 8.59 5.71 -6.47
C LEU A 187 7.70 4.54 -6.91
N ARG A 188 8.28 3.33 -6.95
CA ARG A 188 7.60 2.09 -7.34
C ARG A 188 8.37 0.85 -6.86
N PRO A 189 7.77 -0.35 -6.90
CA PRO A 189 8.46 -1.58 -6.53
C PRO A 189 9.71 -1.88 -7.39
N LYS A 190 10.67 -2.62 -6.83
CA LYS A 190 11.80 -3.22 -7.57
C LYS A 190 11.36 -4.53 -8.23
N TYR A 191 11.87 -4.81 -9.44
CA TYR A 191 11.48 -5.95 -10.27
C TYR A 191 12.66 -6.85 -10.67
N GLU A 192 13.83 -6.69 -10.04
CA GLU A 192 15.11 -7.19 -10.58
C GLU A 192 15.21 -8.72 -10.64
N THR A 193 14.68 -9.44 -9.65
CA THR A 193 14.66 -10.91 -9.68
C THR A 193 13.61 -11.46 -8.72
N PHE A 194 12.89 -12.48 -9.19
CA PHE A 194 11.91 -13.25 -8.42
C PHE A 194 12.39 -14.68 -8.15
N MET A 195 13.62 -15.00 -8.55
CA MET A 195 14.16 -16.35 -8.41
C MET A 195 14.17 -16.78 -6.94
N ARG A 196 13.51 -17.91 -6.65
CA ARG A 196 13.37 -18.51 -5.31
C ARG A 196 12.62 -17.64 -4.28
N GLN A 197 11.86 -16.66 -4.73
CA GLN A 197 10.97 -15.89 -3.86
C GLN A 197 9.57 -16.53 -3.85
N PRO A 198 8.86 -16.51 -2.71
CA PRO A 198 7.47 -16.98 -2.66
C PRO A 198 6.57 -16.03 -3.45
N LEU A 199 5.39 -16.51 -3.88
CA LEU A 199 4.42 -15.72 -4.67
C LEU A 199 4.11 -14.35 -4.03
N PHE A 200 3.98 -14.30 -2.70
CA PHE A 200 3.88 -13.06 -1.94
C PHE A 200 5.26 -12.59 -1.48
N ILE A 201 6.05 -12.13 -2.46
CA ILE A 201 7.48 -11.80 -2.33
C ILE A 201 7.77 -10.86 -1.15
N MET A 202 7.02 -9.75 -1.10
CA MET A 202 7.28 -8.65 -0.16
C MET A 202 6.84 -8.95 1.28
N THR A 203 6.06 -10.02 1.49
CA THR A 203 5.56 -10.42 2.81
C THR A 203 6.28 -11.65 3.34
N SER A 204 7.40 -12.05 2.74
CA SER A 204 8.17 -13.22 3.19
C SER A 204 9.23 -12.89 4.23
N ASP A 205 9.69 -11.64 4.27
CA ASP A 205 10.62 -11.19 5.30
C ASP A 205 9.87 -10.86 6.59
N VAL A 206 10.41 -11.35 7.71
CA VAL A 206 9.84 -11.39 9.07
C VAL A 206 8.79 -12.48 9.26
#